data_AF-A0AAU1TVM3-F1
#
_entry.id   AF-A0AAU1TVM3-F1
#
_cell.length_a   1.000
_cell.length_b   1.000
_cell.length_c   1.000
_cell.angle_alpha   90.00
_cell.angle_beta   90.00
_cell.angle_gamma   90.00
#
_symmetry.space_group_name_H-M   'P 1'
#
loop_
_entity.id
_entity.type
_entity.pdbx_description
1 polymer ?
#
loop_
_entity_poly.entity_id
_entity_poly.type
_entity_poly.pdbx_seq_one_letter_code
_entity_poly.pdbx_strand_id
1 'polypeptide(L)'
;MTHKWPTAKVCDGSTSVAMPAGGKPLDQFDPSQQDFRSEVTTPGSKGGTWGSGFLYLDLSAEGTESVTVDELHLTTRVPKKIDPPEWVALTQGGCGDVKDRVFDLDLDKPKLVDRGVVGGGEPDPSEPPARTNPLGSGFTVSSTDPAIIRVDVSACRGNYEWSLQIDYSYHGKPLHKVVGPFKSFGAAGQNTAVYTPDLSTGKVGTPSPPADVPIGCRRQQ
;
A
#
# COMPACT_ATOMS: atom_id res chain seq x y z
N MET A 1 -10.94 -5.73 -25.39
CA MET A 1 -10.53 -4.73 -24.39
C MET A 1 -10.08 -5.48 -23.17
N THR A 2 -8.90 -5.17 -22.66
CA THR A 2 -8.09 -6.08 -21.84
C THR A 2 -7.95 -5.51 -20.43
N HIS A 3 -8.34 -6.33 -19.44
CA HIS A 3 -7.92 -6.36 -18.02
C HIS A 3 -8.60 -5.40 -17.02
N LYS A 4 -8.76 -5.74 -15.72
CA LYS A 4 -8.52 -6.98 -14.94
C LYS A 4 -9.18 -6.78 -13.57
N TRP A 5 -9.84 -7.80 -13.02
CA TRP A 5 -10.26 -7.78 -11.61
C TRP A 5 -9.37 -8.68 -10.72
N PRO A 6 -9.10 -8.30 -9.46
CA PRO A 6 -9.04 -6.94 -8.95
C PRO A 6 -7.77 -6.23 -9.44
N THR A 7 -7.80 -4.90 -9.45
CA THR A 7 -6.62 -4.07 -9.74
C THR A 7 -6.16 -3.37 -8.47
N ALA A 8 -4.86 -3.49 -8.18
CA ALA A 8 -4.24 -2.77 -7.08
C ALA A 8 -3.56 -1.52 -7.64
N LYS A 9 -3.88 -0.36 -7.05
CA LYS A 9 -3.17 0.89 -7.29
C LYS A 9 -2.44 1.26 -6.01
N VAL A 10 -1.13 1.43 -6.05
CA VAL A 10 -0.40 1.98 -4.90
C VAL A 10 -0.39 3.49 -5.07
N CYS A 11 -0.76 4.22 -4.02
CA CYS A 11 -0.82 5.68 -4.03
C CYS A 11 -0.24 6.22 -2.71
N ASP A 12 0.25 7.44 -2.75
CA ASP A 12 1.51 7.89 -2.15
C ASP A 12 1.36 8.76 -0.90
N GLY A 13 0.18 8.70 -0.25
CA GLY A 13 -0.34 9.54 0.85
C GLY A 13 0.65 10.09 1.90
N SER A 14 1.75 9.39 2.16
CA SER A 14 2.92 9.84 2.95
C SER A 14 4.13 8.91 2.74
N THR A 15 4.14 8.09 1.68
CA THR A 15 4.93 6.85 1.66
C THR A 15 6.38 7.13 1.30
N SER A 16 7.25 7.08 2.30
CA SER A 16 8.68 6.87 2.03
C SER A 16 8.87 5.46 1.46
N VAL A 17 9.90 5.28 0.65
CA VAL A 17 10.17 3.99 0.00
C VAL A 17 11.56 3.50 0.31
N ALA A 18 11.74 2.19 0.22
CA ALA A 18 12.99 1.53 0.50
C ALA A 18 13.26 0.44 -0.52
N MET A 19 14.53 0.14 -0.71
CA MET A 19 14.99 -0.87 -1.65
C MET A 19 16.03 -1.77 -0.98
N PRO A 20 15.90 -3.10 -1.10
CA PRO A 20 16.91 -4.03 -0.60
C PRO A 20 18.14 -4.05 -1.50
N ALA A 21 19.19 -4.68 -0.98
CA ALA A 21 20.42 -4.93 -1.73
C ALA A 21 20.16 -5.63 -3.08
N GLY A 22 20.82 -5.15 -4.14
CA GLY A 22 20.64 -5.66 -5.50
C GLY A 22 19.32 -5.26 -6.15
N GLY A 23 18.61 -4.29 -5.56
CA GLY A 23 17.57 -3.52 -6.23
C GLY A 23 18.15 -2.40 -7.11
N LYS A 24 17.25 -1.64 -7.74
CA LYS A 24 17.65 -0.48 -8.55
C LYS A 24 18.17 0.62 -7.61
N PRO A 25 19.35 1.21 -7.87
CA PRO A 25 19.86 2.30 -7.05
C PRO A 25 19.01 3.57 -7.24
N LEU A 26 19.01 4.45 -6.23
CA LEU A 26 18.12 5.61 -6.21
C LEU A 26 18.37 6.59 -7.37
N ASP A 27 19.62 6.73 -7.81
CA ASP A 27 20.04 7.62 -8.90
C ASP A 27 19.57 7.18 -10.31
N GLN A 28 19.04 5.97 -10.43
CA GLN A 28 18.42 5.47 -11.66
C GLN A 28 16.91 5.71 -11.70
N PHE A 29 16.31 6.22 -10.62
CA PHE A 29 14.98 6.79 -10.66
C PHE A 29 15.09 8.27 -11.02
N ASP A 30 14.07 8.80 -11.69
CA ASP A 30 13.93 10.24 -11.84
C ASP A 30 12.97 10.74 -10.76
N PRO A 31 13.47 11.34 -9.65
CA PRO A 31 12.60 11.78 -8.56
C PRO A 31 11.72 12.97 -8.95
N SER A 32 11.95 13.59 -10.11
CA SER A 32 11.13 14.69 -10.65
C SER A 32 9.98 14.21 -11.54
N GLN A 33 10.03 12.95 -12.00
CA GLN A 33 8.93 12.35 -12.77
C GLN A 33 7.83 11.84 -11.85
N GLN A 34 6.64 11.69 -12.43
CA GLN A 34 5.38 11.35 -11.77
C GLN A 34 5.56 10.14 -10.85
N ASP A 35 5.75 10.45 -9.58
CA ASP A 35 5.84 9.55 -8.43
C ASP A 35 6.63 8.23 -8.63
N PHE A 36 7.96 8.31 -8.68
CA PHE A 36 8.86 7.14 -8.74
C PHE A 36 8.60 6.09 -7.63
N ARG A 37 7.93 6.49 -6.53
CA ARG A 37 7.54 5.58 -5.45
C ARG A 37 6.64 4.47 -5.96
N SER A 38 5.73 4.78 -6.89
CA SER A 38 4.87 3.79 -7.54
C SER A 38 5.68 2.69 -8.24
N GLU A 39 6.77 3.03 -8.94
CA GLU A 39 7.70 2.06 -9.54
C GLU A 39 8.37 1.18 -8.46
N VAL A 40 8.77 1.79 -7.34
CA VAL A 40 9.43 1.10 -6.22
C VAL A 40 8.47 0.18 -5.45
N THR A 41 7.18 0.49 -5.37
CA THR A 41 6.19 -0.26 -4.57
C THR A 41 5.25 -1.13 -5.39
N THR A 42 5.34 -1.10 -6.71
CA THR A 42 4.51 -1.95 -7.59
C THR A 42 4.73 -3.43 -7.26
N PRO A 43 3.67 -4.26 -7.24
CA PRO A 43 3.81 -5.71 -7.02
C PRO A 43 4.88 -6.35 -7.91
N GLY A 44 5.73 -7.18 -7.32
CA GLY A 44 6.84 -7.84 -8.02
C GLY A 44 8.12 -7.01 -8.16
N SER A 45 8.10 -5.72 -7.82
CA SER A 45 9.32 -4.94 -7.63
C SER A 45 10.14 -5.47 -6.43
N LYS A 46 11.44 -5.16 -6.41
CA LYS A 46 12.29 -5.51 -5.26
C LYS A 46 12.05 -4.59 -4.07
N GLY A 47 11.60 -3.36 -4.30
CA GLY A 47 11.39 -2.35 -3.27
C GLY A 47 10.08 -2.50 -2.50
N GLY A 48 9.82 -1.52 -1.64
CA GLY A 48 8.66 -1.48 -0.76
C GLY A 48 8.53 -0.17 -0.02
N THR A 49 7.50 -0.08 0.82
CA THR A 49 7.26 1.09 1.68
C THR A 49 8.24 1.14 2.86
N TRP A 50 8.56 2.33 3.36
CA TRP A 50 9.37 2.54 4.56
C TRP A 50 8.51 3.11 5.70
N GLY A 51 8.47 2.40 6.83
CA GLY A 51 7.65 2.72 8.00
C GLY A 51 6.19 2.42 7.74
N SER A 52 5.41 3.47 7.46
CA SER A 52 4.00 3.37 7.11
C SER A 52 3.74 3.65 5.63
N GLY A 53 2.72 3.01 5.07
CA GLY A 53 2.18 3.43 3.78
C GLY A 53 0.77 2.91 3.51
N PHE A 54 0.27 3.19 2.31
CA PHE A 54 -1.11 2.88 1.94
C PHE A 54 -1.15 2.03 0.67
N LEU A 55 -2.05 1.07 0.62
CA LEU A 55 -2.38 0.31 -0.58
C LEU A 55 -3.83 0.59 -0.96
N TYR A 56 -4.06 1.08 -2.18
CA TYR A 56 -5.40 1.19 -2.73
C TYR A 56 -5.74 -0.06 -3.55
N LEU A 57 -6.92 -0.60 -3.30
CA LEU A 57 -7.48 -1.72 -4.06
C LEU A 57 -8.72 -1.19 -4.77
N ASP A 58 -8.69 -1.20 -6.10
CA ASP A 58 -9.85 -0.94 -6.93
C ASP A 58 -10.56 -2.27 -7.21
N LEU A 59 -11.76 -2.38 -6.66
CA LEU A 59 -12.62 -3.54 -6.76
C LEU A 59 -13.82 -3.19 -7.65
N SER A 60 -13.85 -3.78 -8.84
CA SER A 60 -14.93 -3.63 -9.82
C SER A 60 -15.57 -4.97 -10.18
N ALA A 61 -16.35 -5.08 -11.25
CA ALA A 61 -16.75 -6.36 -11.81
C ALA A 61 -16.76 -6.28 -13.34
N GLU A 62 -16.65 -7.42 -14.03
CA GLU A 62 -16.70 -7.44 -15.49
C GLU A 62 -18.14 -7.43 -16.01
N GLY A 63 -18.38 -6.70 -17.11
CA GLY A 63 -19.68 -6.65 -17.77
C GLY A 63 -20.75 -5.96 -16.92
N THR A 64 -21.99 -6.44 -16.99
CA THR A 64 -23.12 -5.90 -16.22
C THR A 64 -23.32 -6.61 -14.89
N GLU A 65 -22.41 -7.50 -14.52
CA GLU A 65 -22.57 -8.36 -13.36
C GLU A 65 -21.98 -7.73 -12.11
N SER A 66 -22.35 -8.29 -10.96
CA SER A 66 -21.89 -7.83 -9.66
C SER A 66 -21.16 -8.93 -8.91
N VAL A 67 -20.18 -8.53 -8.11
CA VAL A 67 -19.39 -9.40 -7.24
C VAL A 67 -19.61 -8.96 -5.81
N THR A 68 -19.80 -9.91 -4.91
CA THR A 68 -19.87 -9.63 -3.47
C THR A 68 -18.50 -9.86 -2.86
N VAL A 69 -17.93 -8.82 -2.25
CA VAL A 69 -16.67 -8.95 -1.49
C VAL A 69 -17.05 -9.36 -0.07
N ASP A 70 -16.61 -10.56 0.31
CA ASP A 70 -17.03 -11.21 1.56
C ASP A 70 -16.05 -10.88 2.69
N GLU A 71 -14.74 -11.03 2.44
CA GLU A 71 -13.71 -10.82 3.45
C GLU A 71 -12.35 -10.44 2.84
N LEU A 72 -11.54 -9.70 3.61
CA LEU A 72 -10.13 -9.44 3.30
C LEU A 72 -9.26 -10.09 4.37
N HIS A 73 -8.27 -10.87 3.93
CA HIS A 73 -7.34 -11.56 4.80
C HIS A 73 -5.90 -11.19 4.47
N LEU A 74 -5.08 -11.11 5.51
CA LEU A 74 -3.64 -11.14 5.32
C LEU A 74 -3.22 -12.58 5.00
N THR A 75 -2.79 -12.86 3.78
CA THR A 75 -2.15 -14.14 3.47
C THR A 75 -0.72 -14.08 3.97
N THR A 76 -0.54 -14.38 5.24
CA THR A 76 0.79 -14.66 5.75
C THR A 76 1.17 -16.06 5.29
N ARG A 77 2.09 -16.17 4.31
CA ARG A 77 3.27 -16.95 4.65
C ARG A 77 3.92 -16.11 5.74
N VAL A 78 3.99 -16.59 6.99
CA VAL A 78 4.57 -15.88 8.16
C VAL A 78 5.47 -14.75 7.70
N PRO A 79 5.20 -13.46 8.03
CA PRO A 79 5.87 -12.33 7.40
C PRO A 79 7.36 -12.64 7.28
N LYS A 80 7.81 -12.91 6.05
CA LYS A 80 9.19 -13.36 5.89
C LYS A 80 10.00 -12.17 6.31
N LYS A 81 10.72 -12.29 7.43
CA LYS A 81 11.70 -11.28 7.80
C LYS A 81 12.66 -11.17 6.63
N ILE A 82 12.60 -10.04 5.94
CA ILE A 82 13.50 -9.72 4.85
C ILE A 82 14.66 -8.88 5.41
N ASP A 83 15.78 -8.91 4.70
CA ASP A 83 16.96 -8.15 5.11
C ASP A 83 16.66 -6.64 5.14
N PRO A 84 17.42 -5.86 5.92
CA PRO A 84 17.33 -4.41 5.88
C PRO A 84 17.53 -3.84 4.47
N PRO A 85 16.95 -2.67 4.18
CA PRO A 85 17.13 -2.04 2.89
C PRO A 85 18.57 -1.54 2.71
N GLU A 86 19.03 -1.54 1.47
CA GLU A 86 20.28 -0.87 1.08
C GLU A 86 20.12 0.65 1.11
N TRP A 87 18.96 1.14 0.65
CA TRP A 87 18.64 2.55 0.72
C TRP A 87 17.17 2.83 1.06
N VAL A 88 16.94 4.01 1.63
CA VAL A 88 15.62 4.58 1.93
C VAL A 88 15.54 5.97 1.30
N ALA A 89 14.42 6.27 0.65
CA ALA A 89 14.08 7.62 0.16
C ALA A 89 12.92 8.17 0.99
N LEU A 90 13.24 9.17 1.82
CA LEU A 90 12.27 9.92 2.62
C LEU A 90 11.60 10.96 1.74
N THR A 91 10.33 10.76 1.45
CA THR A 91 9.53 11.69 0.65
C THR A 91 8.46 12.34 1.52
N GLN A 92 8.01 13.51 1.11
CA GLN A 92 6.84 14.18 1.67
C GLN A 92 5.77 14.35 0.60
N GLY A 93 4.51 14.45 1.04
CA GLY A 93 3.36 14.57 0.15
C GLY A 93 2.62 13.25 -0.06
N GLY A 94 1.45 13.35 -0.68
CA GLY A 94 0.56 12.22 -0.88
C GLY A 94 -0.71 12.55 -1.65
N CYS A 95 -1.42 11.51 -2.11
CA CYS A 95 -2.79 11.59 -2.58
C CYS A 95 -3.66 12.24 -1.50
N GLY A 96 -4.45 13.24 -1.89
CA GLY A 96 -5.30 14.01 -0.98
C GLY A 96 -6.25 13.16 -0.15
N ASP A 97 -6.82 13.76 0.89
CA ASP A 97 -7.83 13.13 1.73
C ASP A 97 -9.10 12.85 0.91
N VAL A 98 -9.25 11.60 0.49
CA VAL A 98 -10.48 11.07 -0.11
C VAL A 98 -11.25 10.29 0.95
N LYS A 99 -12.57 10.27 0.81
CA LYS A 99 -13.43 9.47 1.69
C LYS A 99 -13.30 8.02 1.25
N ASP A 100 -12.64 7.20 2.07
CA ASP A 100 -12.31 5.80 1.77
C ASP A 100 -12.85 4.85 2.84
N ARG A 101 -13.05 3.58 2.47
CA ARG A 101 -13.06 2.51 3.49
C ARG A 101 -11.63 2.11 3.82
N VAL A 102 -11.26 2.25 5.09
CA VAL A 102 -9.88 2.09 5.56
C VAL A 102 -9.71 0.82 6.39
N PHE A 103 -8.63 0.10 6.13
CA PHE A 103 -8.17 -1.03 6.91
C PHE A 103 -6.81 -0.73 7.53
N ASP A 104 -6.67 -0.83 8.84
CA ASP A 104 -5.35 -0.78 9.48
C ASP A 104 -4.70 -2.17 9.44
N LEU A 105 -3.50 -2.25 8.88
CA LEU A 105 -2.65 -3.43 8.86
C LEU A 105 -1.36 -3.18 9.66
N ASP A 106 -1.29 -3.76 10.85
CA ASP A 106 -0.05 -3.80 11.66
C ASP A 106 0.73 -5.07 11.30
N LEU A 107 1.89 -4.94 10.65
CA LEU A 107 2.74 -6.07 10.28
C LEU A 107 3.64 -6.54 11.42
N ASP A 108 3.89 -5.70 12.43
CA ASP A 108 4.62 -6.11 13.63
C ASP A 108 3.75 -6.97 14.56
N LYS A 109 2.44 -6.79 14.48
CA LYS A 109 1.41 -7.64 15.11
C LYS A 109 0.36 -8.00 14.05
N PRO A 110 0.66 -8.95 13.13
CA PRO A 110 -0.06 -9.19 11.87
C PRO A 110 -1.58 -9.25 12.07
N LYS A 111 -2.23 -8.09 11.98
CA LYS A 111 -3.63 -7.88 12.28
C LYS A 111 -4.17 -6.85 11.30
N LEU A 112 -5.21 -7.25 10.57
CA LEU A 112 -5.99 -6.40 9.70
C LEU A 112 -7.27 -5.98 10.44
N VAL A 113 -7.52 -4.68 10.57
CA VAL A 113 -8.68 -4.12 11.27
C VAL A 113 -9.44 -3.19 10.35
N ASP A 114 -10.71 -3.52 10.07
CA ASP A 114 -11.63 -2.62 9.38
C ASP A 114 -11.96 -1.42 10.27
N ARG A 115 -11.61 -0.22 9.82
CA ARG A 115 -11.96 1.04 10.50
C ARG A 115 -13.29 1.62 10.01
N GLY A 116 -13.91 1.00 9.01
CA GLY A 116 -15.05 1.54 8.30
C GLY A 116 -14.64 2.68 7.38
N VAL A 117 -15.56 3.61 7.13
CA VAL A 117 -15.33 4.75 6.23
C VAL A 117 -14.72 5.90 7.01
N VAL A 118 -13.53 6.34 6.58
CA VAL A 118 -12.74 7.42 7.17
C VAL A 118 -12.43 8.46 6.08
N GLY A 119 -12.41 9.74 6.45
CA GLY A 119 -12.09 10.86 5.55
C GLY A 119 -13.01 12.06 5.75
N GLY A 120 -12.55 13.24 5.33
CA GLY A 120 -13.28 14.49 5.39
C GLY A 120 -12.96 15.37 4.18
N GLY A 121 -13.96 15.65 3.36
CA GLY A 121 -13.89 16.42 2.13
C GLY A 121 -15.24 16.38 1.42
N GLU A 122 -15.56 17.36 0.57
CA GLU A 122 -16.71 17.21 -0.33
C GLU A 122 -16.45 16.02 -1.25
N PRO A 123 -17.46 15.16 -1.51
CA PRO A 123 -17.29 14.07 -2.46
C PRO A 123 -16.91 14.65 -3.81
N ASP A 124 -15.77 14.23 -4.38
CA ASP A 124 -15.50 14.45 -5.78
C ASP A 124 -16.48 13.56 -6.58
N PRO A 125 -17.39 14.12 -7.39
CA PRO A 125 -18.35 13.33 -8.15
C PRO A 125 -17.70 12.44 -9.23
N SER A 126 -16.41 12.61 -9.51
CA SER A 126 -15.63 11.73 -10.39
C SER A 126 -15.07 10.49 -9.68
N GLU A 127 -15.13 10.45 -8.34
CA GLU A 127 -14.66 9.32 -7.54
C GLU A 127 -15.84 8.43 -7.07
N PRO A 128 -15.66 7.10 -7.03
CA PRO A 128 -16.68 6.22 -6.50
C PRO A 128 -16.93 6.51 -5.00
N PRO A 129 -18.19 6.53 -4.54
CA PRO A 129 -18.49 6.80 -3.14
C PRO A 129 -17.96 5.67 -2.24
N ALA A 130 -17.32 6.03 -1.12
CA ALA A 130 -16.94 5.04 -0.11
C ALA A 130 -18.14 4.25 0.41
N ARG A 131 -18.04 2.93 0.33
CA ARG A 131 -19.06 2.00 0.80
C ARG A 131 -19.04 1.91 2.33
N THR A 132 -20.18 2.17 2.96
CA THR A 132 -20.32 2.23 4.42
C THR A 132 -20.74 0.91 5.07
N ASN A 133 -21.21 -0.07 4.29
CA ASN A 133 -21.68 -1.35 4.82
C ASN A 133 -20.52 -2.21 5.37
N PRO A 134 -20.67 -2.98 6.47
CA PRO A 134 -19.65 -3.92 6.96
C PRO A 134 -19.18 -4.92 5.89
N LEU A 135 -17.89 -5.33 5.91
CA LEU A 135 -17.40 -6.43 5.05
C LEU A 135 -18.18 -7.72 5.30
N GLY A 136 -18.37 -8.04 6.59
CA GLY A 136 -19.13 -9.20 7.07
C GLY A 136 -20.65 -9.03 6.99
N SER A 137 -21.16 -8.71 5.80
CA SER A 137 -22.41 -9.22 5.20
C SER A 137 -22.50 -8.85 3.71
N GLY A 138 -21.34 -8.68 3.04
CA GLY A 138 -21.19 -8.40 1.61
C GLY A 138 -21.44 -6.94 1.24
N PHE A 139 -20.41 -6.22 0.77
CA PHE A 139 -20.66 -5.05 -0.08
C PHE A 139 -20.45 -5.46 -1.54
N THR A 140 -21.39 -5.05 -2.38
CA THR A 140 -21.42 -5.42 -3.79
C THR A 140 -20.63 -4.40 -4.61
N VAL A 141 -19.80 -4.89 -5.55
CA VAL A 141 -19.15 -4.07 -6.57
C VAL A 141 -19.66 -4.47 -7.95
N SER A 142 -19.76 -3.50 -8.85
CA SER A 142 -20.06 -3.73 -10.26
C SER A 142 -19.17 -2.86 -11.15
N SER A 143 -19.25 -3.03 -12.47
CA SER A 143 -18.55 -2.15 -13.42
C SER A 143 -19.01 -0.68 -13.33
N THR A 144 -20.26 -0.44 -12.95
CA THR A 144 -20.84 0.90 -12.81
C THR A 144 -20.85 1.41 -11.37
N ASP A 145 -20.44 0.57 -10.42
CA ASP A 145 -20.41 0.88 -9.00
C ASP A 145 -19.20 0.20 -8.34
N PRO A 146 -17.98 0.62 -8.73
CA PRO A 146 -16.74 0.10 -8.16
C PRO A 146 -16.56 0.61 -6.73
N ALA A 147 -15.71 -0.07 -5.98
CA ALA A 147 -15.30 0.37 -4.64
C ALA A 147 -13.79 0.50 -4.57
N ILE A 148 -13.34 1.56 -3.93
CA ILE A 148 -11.95 1.77 -3.57
C ILE A 148 -11.80 1.43 -2.08
N ILE A 149 -10.89 0.50 -1.78
CA ILE A 149 -10.46 0.20 -0.41
C ILE A 149 -9.06 0.76 -0.22
N ARG A 150 -8.81 1.37 0.93
CA ARG A 150 -7.48 1.78 1.39
C ARG A 150 -7.02 0.87 2.53
N VAL A 151 -5.80 0.36 2.44
CA VAL A 151 -5.14 -0.41 3.52
C VAL A 151 -3.95 0.39 4.04
N ASP A 152 -4.03 0.82 5.30
CA ASP A 152 -3.02 1.55 6.05
C ASP A 152 -2.05 0.55 6.69
N VAL A 153 -0.90 0.38 6.06
CA VAL A 153 0.10 -0.61 6.41
C VAL A 153 1.18 0.02 7.27
N SER A 154 1.51 -0.63 8.38
CA SER A 154 2.62 -0.22 9.25
C SER A 154 3.61 -1.38 9.47
N ALA A 155 4.89 -1.07 9.30
CA ALA A 155 6.02 -1.93 9.63
C ALA A 155 7.02 -1.07 10.41
N CYS A 156 7.00 -1.14 11.73
CA CYS A 156 7.79 -0.27 12.58
C CYS A 156 8.97 -0.97 13.27
N ARG A 157 8.96 -2.32 13.34
CA ARG A 157 9.96 -3.11 14.06
C ARG A 157 10.67 -4.15 13.20
N GLY A 158 10.16 -4.40 12.00
CA GLY A 158 10.70 -5.41 11.12
C GLY A 158 10.48 -5.08 9.66
N ASN A 159 11.09 -5.89 8.80
CA ASN A 159 10.91 -5.81 7.37
C ASN A 159 10.15 -7.06 6.94
N TYR A 160 9.14 -6.88 6.09
CA TYR A 160 8.15 -7.89 5.82
C TYR A 160 7.85 -7.98 4.33
N GLU A 161 7.70 -9.21 3.85
CA GLU A 161 6.99 -9.50 2.60
C GLU A 161 5.59 -10.04 2.94
N TRP A 162 4.57 -9.49 2.29
CA TRP A 162 3.17 -9.78 2.60
C TRP A 162 2.27 -9.71 1.37
N SER A 163 1.11 -10.35 1.44
CA SER A 163 0.08 -10.35 0.40
C SER A 163 -1.31 -10.30 1.04
N LEU A 164 -2.30 -9.81 0.31
CA LEU A 164 -3.71 -9.85 0.73
C LEU A 164 -4.46 -10.88 -0.09
N GLN A 165 -5.31 -11.67 0.57
CA GLN A 165 -6.35 -12.44 -0.08
C GLN A 165 -7.68 -11.74 0.08
N ILE A 166 -8.40 -11.65 -1.03
CA ILE A 166 -9.73 -11.11 -1.11
C ILE A 166 -10.63 -12.31 -1.40
N ASP A 167 -11.51 -12.64 -0.46
CA ASP A 167 -12.52 -13.66 -0.61
C ASP A 167 -13.81 -13.01 -1.12
N TYR A 168 -14.40 -13.62 -2.15
CA TYR A 168 -15.52 -13.04 -2.87
C TYR A 168 -16.46 -14.11 -3.42
N SER A 169 -17.71 -13.73 -3.59
CA SER A 169 -18.76 -14.57 -4.14
C SER A 169 -19.21 -14.04 -5.49
N TYR A 170 -19.21 -14.94 -6.49
CA TYR A 170 -19.65 -14.65 -7.85
C TYR A 170 -20.58 -15.78 -8.33
N HIS A 171 -21.82 -15.44 -8.70
CA HIS A 171 -22.91 -16.40 -8.97
C HIS A 171 -23.07 -17.46 -7.87
N GLY A 172 -22.96 -17.04 -6.61
CA GLY A 172 -23.07 -17.91 -5.43
C GLY A 172 -21.90 -18.89 -5.25
N LYS A 173 -20.83 -18.77 -6.04
CA LYS A 173 -19.61 -19.58 -5.89
C LYS A 173 -18.57 -18.78 -5.12
N PRO A 174 -18.02 -19.34 -4.03
CA PRO A 174 -16.91 -18.72 -3.32
C PRO A 174 -15.64 -18.83 -4.17
N LEU A 175 -14.93 -17.71 -4.27
CA LEU A 175 -13.67 -17.54 -4.99
C LEU A 175 -12.74 -16.69 -4.13
N HIS A 176 -11.45 -16.71 -4.49
CA HIS A 176 -10.46 -15.88 -3.81
C HIS A 176 -9.44 -15.33 -4.80
N LYS A 177 -8.89 -14.16 -4.49
CA LYS A 177 -7.78 -13.56 -5.20
C LYS A 177 -6.69 -13.14 -4.25
N VAL A 178 -5.45 -13.52 -4.55
CA VAL A 178 -4.27 -12.98 -3.89
C VAL A 178 -3.69 -11.79 -4.66
N VAL A 179 -3.40 -10.71 -3.94
CA VAL A 179 -2.73 -9.50 -4.42
C VAL A 179 -1.40 -9.36 -3.68
N GLY A 180 -0.31 -9.15 -4.43
CA GLY A 180 1.06 -9.10 -3.92
C GLY A 180 2.00 -10.05 -4.68
N PRO A 181 3.21 -10.32 -4.16
CA PRO A 181 3.72 -9.85 -2.87
C PRO A 181 4.10 -8.36 -2.87
N PHE A 182 3.90 -7.73 -1.71
CA PHE A 182 4.34 -6.39 -1.34
C PHE A 182 5.46 -6.48 -0.31
N LYS A 183 6.26 -5.42 -0.19
CA LYS A 183 7.25 -5.29 0.87
C LYS A 183 7.05 -4.02 1.69
N SER A 184 7.27 -4.13 2.99
CA SER A 184 7.24 -3.01 3.93
C SER A 184 8.42 -3.13 4.89
N PHE A 185 9.20 -2.06 4.99
CA PHE A 185 10.45 -2.01 5.73
C PHE A 185 10.30 -1.10 6.94
N GLY A 186 10.64 -1.59 8.12
CA GLY A 186 10.58 -0.86 9.39
C GLY A 186 11.88 -0.85 10.17
N ALA A 187 12.91 -1.55 9.69
CA ALA A 187 14.18 -1.67 10.36
C ALA A 187 15.33 -1.45 9.37
N ALA A 188 16.11 -0.40 9.61
CA ALA A 188 17.33 -0.12 8.86
C ALA A 188 18.51 -0.93 9.43
N GLY A 189 19.44 -1.27 8.56
CA GLY A 189 20.72 -1.84 8.94
C GLY A 189 21.77 -0.74 9.13
N GLN A 190 22.93 -1.10 9.68
CA GLN A 190 24.05 -0.16 9.87
C GLN A 190 24.52 0.49 8.57
N ASN A 191 24.35 -0.21 7.44
CA ASN A 191 24.79 0.24 6.12
C ASN A 191 23.64 0.81 5.26
N THR A 192 22.44 0.98 5.81
CA THR A 192 21.31 1.56 5.08
C THR A 192 21.57 3.04 4.84
N ALA A 193 21.62 3.47 3.58
CA ALA A 193 21.75 4.87 3.21
C ALA A 193 20.37 5.56 3.15
N VAL A 194 20.19 6.67 3.87
CA VAL A 194 18.91 7.38 3.89
C VAL A 194 19.02 8.71 3.15
N TYR A 195 18.16 8.88 2.15
CA TYR A 195 18.13 10.03 1.26
C TYR A 195 16.84 10.82 1.45
N THR A 196 16.94 12.15 1.32
CA THR A 196 15.77 13.03 1.20
C THR A 196 15.83 13.67 -0.19
N PRO A 197 15.24 13.05 -1.23
CA PRO A 197 15.23 13.62 -2.57
C PRO A 197 14.41 14.92 -2.62
N ASP A 198 14.90 15.89 -3.38
CA ASP A 198 14.15 17.09 -3.75
C ASP A 198 13.31 16.78 -4.99
N LEU A 199 12.02 16.54 -4.78
CA LEU A 199 11.06 16.20 -5.84
C LEU A 199 10.87 17.33 -6.87
N SER A 200 11.20 18.59 -6.51
CA SER A 200 11.07 19.73 -7.42
C SER A 200 12.24 19.85 -8.41
N THR A 201 13.42 19.34 -8.03
CA THR A 201 14.63 19.41 -8.85
C THR A 201 15.15 18.06 -9.31
N GLY A 202 14.55 16.96 -8.84
CA GLY A 202 14.99 15.59 -9.11
C GLY A 202 16.32 15.23 -8.43
N LYS A 203 16.87 16.11 -7.59
CA LYS A 203 18.17 15.87 -6.95
C LYS A 203 18.03 14.94 -5.77
N VAL A 204 18.82 13.88 -5.77
CA VAL A 204 19.03 13.02 -4.61
C VAL A 204 20.02 13.73 -3.68
N GLY A 205 19.57 14.12 -2.48
CA GLY A 205 20.45 14.75 -1.48
C GLY A 205 21.58 13.83 -0.99
N THR A 206 22.48 14.35 -0.16
CA THR A 206 23.54 13.54 0.47
C THR A 206 22.93 12.49 1.40
N PRO A 207 23.41 11.23 1.39
CA PRO A 207 22.91 10.21 2.31
C PRO A 207 23.19 10.58 3.76
N SER A 208 22.25 10.22 4.63
CA SER A 208 22.32 10.37 6.07
C SER A 208 22.20 8.99 6.75
N PRO A 209 22.68 8.86 7.99
CA PRO A 209 22.43 7.66 8.79
C PRO A 209 20.92 7.42 8.99
N PRO A 210 20.49 6.16 9.16
CA PRO A 210 19.09 5.87 9.39
C PRO A 210 18.60 6.40 10.74
N ALA A 211 17.36 6.90 10.77
CA ALA A 211 16.71 7.30 12.00
C ALA A 211 16.35 6.08 12.87
N ASP A 212 16.39 6.26 14.19
CA ASP A 212 16.03 5.20 15.16
C ASP A 212 14.58 4.70 15.02
N VAL A 213 13.69 5.52 14.45
CA VAL A 213 12.27 5.18 14.23
C VAL A 213 11.86 5.58 12.82
N PRO A 214 11.28 4.66 12.02
CA PRO A 214 10.74 4.98 10.70
C PRO A 214 9.64 6.04 10.73
N ILE A 215 9.47 6.75 9.62
CA ILE A 215 8.40 7.76 9.47
C ILE A 215 7.03 7.07 9.61
N GLY A 216 6.10 7.74 10.30
CA GLY A 216 4.73 7.25 10.53
C GLY A 216 4.61 6.25 11.68
N CYS A 217 5.73 5.82 12.27
CA CYS A 217 5.76 4.99 13.46
C CYS A 217 5.79 5.84 14.73
N ARG A 218 4.98 5.49 15.75
CA ARG A 218 5.06 6.13 17.06
C ARG A 218 6.28 5.60 17.83
N ARG A 219 7.12 6.50 18.37
CA ARG A 219 8.05 6.18 19.46
C ARG A 219 7.22 5.70 20.65
N GLN A 220 7.44 4.49 21.14
CA GLN A 220 6.88 4.11 22.44
C GLN A 220 7.64 4.88 23.52
N GLN A 221 6.91 5.55 24.40
CA GLN A 221 7.41 6.00 25.70
C GLN A 221 7.64 4.78 26.60
#